data_AF-A0A7K0GPM1-F1
#
_entry.id   AF-A0A7K0GPM1-F1
#
_cell.length_a   1.000
_cell.length_b   1.000
_cell.length_c   1.000
_cell.angle_alpha   90.00
_cell.angle_beta   90.00
_cell.angle_gamma   90.00
#
_symmetry.space_group_name_H-M   'P 1'
#
loop_
_entity.id
_entity.type
_entity.pdbx_description
1 polymer ?
#
loop_
_entity_poly.entity_id
_entity_poly.type
_entity_poly.pdbx_seq_one_letter_code
_entity_poly.pdbx_strand_id
1 'polypeptide(L)'
;MVLPSQYSAINTLDEFLHTVLKAYPDVETVVDKIVDGQSNEFKGFHHFSVLDHVTTIHVRQQGKIWQINRSSNIRNTAGYERYVKALWDVEELQYDERIVTYKCFIDEWLPWQTIRT
;
A
#
# COMPACT_ATOMS: atom_id res chain seq x y z
N MET A 1 -10.77 12.44 -7.47
CA MET A 1 -9.84 12.69 -6.34
C MET A 1 -8.63 13.44 -6.88
N VAL A 2 -8.13 14.47 -6.20
CA VAL A 2 -6.96 15.24 -6.67
C VAL A 2 -5.70 14.70 -6.00
N LEU A 3 -4.65 14.41 -6.79
CA LEU A 3 -3.35 13.96 -6.29
C LEU A 3 -2.70 15.07 -5.43
N PRO A 4 -2.29 14.79 -4.17
CA PRO A 4 -1.59 15.77 -3.34
C PRO A 4 -0.30 16.28 -4.00
N SER A 5 0.00 17.57 -3.84
CA SER A 5 1.18 18.21 -4.47
C SER A 5 2.50 17.55 -4.10
N GLN A 6 2.63 17.01 -2.88
CA GLN A 6 3.82 16.27 -2.42
C GLN A 6 4.09 14.98 -3.22
N TYR A 7 3.10 14.48 -3.95
CA TYR A 7 3.24 13.29 -4.82
C TYR A 7 3.17 13.64 -6.31
N SER A 8 3.14 14.93 -6.67
CA SER A 8 2.98 15.36 -8.07
C SER A 8 4.14 14.98 -9.00
N ALA A 9 5.33 14.72 -8.44
CA ALA A 9 6.51 14.28 -9.18
C ALA A 9 6.62 12.75 -9.31
N ILE A 10 5.70 12.00 -8.67
CA ILE A 10 5.67 10.54 -8.66
C ILE A 10 4.77 10.06 -9.80
N ASN A 11 5.19 9.01 -10.52
CA ASN A 11 4.46 8.51 -11.69
C ASN A 11 3.92 7.10 -11.52
N THR A 12 4.43 6.33 -10.56
CA THR A 12 4.05 4.92 -10.37
C THR A 12 3.73 4.61 -8.91
N LEU A 13 2.99 3.53 -8.68
CA LEU A 13 2.72 3.02 -7.33
C LEU A 13 4.00 2.57 -6.64
N ASP A 14 4.95 2.04 -7.39
CA ASP A 14 6.26 1.63 -6.89
C ASP A 14 7.02 2.80 -6.25
N GLU A 15 7.19 3.90 -7.00
CA GLU A 15 7.82 5.14 -6.52
C GLU A 15 7.06 5.72 -5.31
N PHE A 16 5.73 5.66 -5.33
CA PHE A 16 4.89 6.09 -4.22
C PHE A 16 5.13 5.27 -2.95
N LEU A 17 5.11 3.94 -3.06
CA LEU A 17 5.34 3.04 -1.94
C LEU A 17 6.76 3.20 -1.38
N HIS A 18 7.77 3.31 -2.24
CA HIS A 18 9.13 3.62 -1.84
C HIS A 18 9.23 4.94 -1.08
N THR A 19 8.48 5.96 -1.49
CA THR A 19 8.46 7.27 -0.82
C THR A 19 7.80 7.19 0.55
N VAL A 20 6.58 6.64 0.60
CA VAL A 20 5.78 6.65 1.83
C VAL A 20 6.33 5.66 2.85
N LEU A 21 6.71 4.45 2.46
CA LEU A 21 7.21 3.46 3.42
C LEU A 21 8.60 3.81 3.98
N LYS A 22 9.38 4.68 3.32
CA LYS A 22 10.61 5.24 3.90
C LYS A 22 10.36 6.40 4.86
N ALA A 23 9.24 7.10 4.70
CA ALA A 23 8.92 8.28 5.49
C ALA A 23 8.48 7.94 6.92
N TYR A 24 8.10 6.69 7.18
CA TYR A 24 7.60 6.24 8.48
C TYR A 24 8.45 5.08 9.02
N PRO A 25 8.74 5.04 10.34
CA PRO A 25 9.51 3.96 10.95
C PRO A 25 8.74 2.63 11.00
N ASP A 26 7.41 2.70 11.02
CA ASP A 26 6.51 1.56 11.15
C ASP A 26 5.50 1.54 9.99
N VAL A 27 5.35 0.36 9.40
CA VAL A 27 4.46 0.10 8.28
C VAL A 27 2.99 0.20 8.67
N GLU A 28 2.62 -0.14 9.91
CA GLU A 28 1.23 -0.12 10.35
C GLU A 28 0.65 1.30 10.27
N THR A 29 1.46 2.30 10.66
CA THR A 29 1.13 3.72 10.49
C THR A 29 0.81 4.09 9.03
N VAL A 30 1.58 3.57 8.07
CA VAL A 30 1.35 3.81 6.64
C VAL A 30 0.08 3.13 6.17
N VAL A 31 -0.12 1.87 6.57
CA VAL A 31 -1.30 1.08 6.21
C VAL A 31 -2.57 1.77 6.71
N ASP A 32 -2.57 2.30 7.94
CA ASP A 32 -3.70 3.05 8.49
C ASP A 32 -4.03 4.29 7.66
N LYS A 33 -3.01 5.07 7.28
CA LYS A 33 -3.19 6.25 6.43
C LYS A 33 -3.63 5.89 5.00
N ILE A 34 -3.25 4.72 4.49
CA ILE A 34 -3.70 4.24 3.18
C ILE A 34 -5.19 3.86 3.21
N VAL A 35 -5.72 3.35 4.33
CA VAL A 35 -7.12 2.88 4.40
C VAL A 35 -8.10 3.89 4.99
N ASP A 36 -7.64 5.05 5.45
CA ASP A 36 -8.47 6.03 6.19
C ASP A 36 -9.49 6.81 5.35
N GLY A 37 -9.37 6.78 4.01
CA GLY A 37 -10.27 7.47 3.09
C GLY A 37 -10.07 8.98 2.95
N GLN A 38 -9.08 9.59 3.61
CA GLN A 38 -8.92 11.05 3.67
C GLN A 38 -7.48 11.56 3.59
N SER A 39 -6.51 10.79 4.07
CA SER A 39 -5.10 11.17 4.12
C SER A 39 -4.51 11.39 2.73
N ASN A 40 -3.41 12.13 2.69
CA ASN A 40 -2.65 12.28 1.44
C ASN A 40 -2.16 10.91 0.96
N GLU A 41 -1.75 10.03 1.86
CA GLU A 41 -1.36 8.65 1.55
C GLU A 41 -2.49 7.88 0.88
N PHE A 42 -3.72 7.91 1.42
CA PHE A 42 -4.89 7.34 0.74
C PHE A 42 -5.08 7.92 -0.66
N LYS A 43 -4.98 9.25 -0.82
CA LYS A 43 -5.19 9.89 -2.13
C LYS A 43 -4.15 9.51 -3.17
N GLY A 44 -2.88 9.48 -2.76
CA GLY A 44 -1.77 9.05 -3.61
C GLY A 44 -1.89 7.56 -3.95
N PHE A 45 -2.12 6.74 -2.93
CA PHE A 45 -2.30 5.30 -3.09
C PHE A 45 -3.44 4.97 -4.06
N HIS A 46 -4.58 5.63 -3.91
CA HIS A 46 -5.72 5.46 -4.80
C HIS A 46 -5.38 5.85 -6.24
N HIS A 47 -4.77 7.02 -6.44
CA HIS A 47 -4.37 7.47 -7.76
C HIS A 47 -3.46 6.45 -8.47
N PHE A 48 -2.39 6.02 -7.81
CA PHE A 48 -1.40 5.13 -8.43
C PHE A 48 -1.86 3.67 -8.51
N SER A 49 -2.64 3.16 -7.55
CA SER A 49 -3.20 1.79 -7.65
C SER A 49 -4.25 1.65 -8.75
N VAL A 50 -4.98 2.72 -9.06
CA VAL A 50 -5.87 2.75 -10.22
C VAL A 50 -5.07 2.82 -11.51
N LEU A 51 -4.03 3.68 -11.58
CA LEU A 51 -3.17 3.82 -12.75
C LEU A 51 -2.44 2.51 -13.10
N ASP A 52 -1.87 1.85 -12.10
CA ASP A 52 -1.08 0.62 -12.28
C ASP A 52 -1.95 -0.65 -12.22
N HIS A 53 -3.27 -0.51 -12.16
CA HIS A 53 -4.25 -1.61 -12.08
C HIS A 53 -4.03 -2.60 -10.92
N VAL A 54 -3.36 -2.17 -9.85
CA VAL A 54 -3.09 -2.98 -8.66
C VAL A 54 -4.35 -3.18 -7.82
N THR A 55 -4.65 -4.42 -7.45
CA THR A 55 -5.85 -4.78 -6.67
C THR A 55 -5.53 -5.14 -5.22
N THR A 56 -4.39 -5.78 -4.99
CA THR A 56 -3.93 -6.16 -3.65
C THR A 56 -2.45 -5.84 -3.47
N ILE A 57 -2.08 -5.45 -2.25
CA ILE A 57 -0.69 -5.26 -1.85
C ILE A 57 -0.44 -6.02 -0.56
N HIS A 58 0.72 -6.68 -0.49
CA HIS A 58 1.29 -7.15 0.76
C HIS A 58 2.45 -6.26 1.12
N VAL A 59 2.48 -5.76 2.35
CA VAL A 59 3.64 -5.07 2.92
C VAL A 59 4.08 -5.81 4.17
N ARG A 60 5.38 -6.09 4.28
CA ARG A 60 5.97 -6.87 5.35
C ARG A 60 6.99 -6.06 6.12
N GLN A 61 6.91 -6.14 7.45
CA GLN A 61 7.90 -5.61 8.38
C GLN A 61 7.79 -6.39 9.70
N GLN A 62 8.91 -6.68 10.38
CA GLN A 62 8.93 -7.30 11.73
C GLN A 62 8.05 -8.56 11.86
N GLY A 63 8.12 -9.49 10.91
CA GLY A 63 7.32 -10.72 10.93
C GLY A 63 5.82 -10.56 10.61
N LYS A 64 5.32 -9.32 10.50
CA LYS A 64 3.93 -9.02 10.14
C LYS A 64 3.80 -8.86 8.63
N ILE A 65 2.71 -9.38 8.05
CA ILE A 65 2.29 -9.05 6.69
C ILE A 65 0.94 -8.33 6.74
N TRP A 66 0.94 -7.08 6.30
CA TRP A 66 -0.27 -6.31 6.04
C TRP A 66 -0.73 -6.54 4.61
N GLN A 67 -1.94 -7.06 4.45
CA GLN A 67 -2.62 -7.15 3.17
C GLN A 67 -3.58 -5.98 3.02
N ILE A 68 -3.41 -5.16 1.99
CA ILE A 68 -4.31 -4.08 1.61
C ILE A 68 -5.03 -4.51 0.33
N ASN A 69 -6.35 -4.58 0.38
CA ASN A 69 -7.19 -4.90 -0.78
C ASN A 69 -7.99 -3.68 -1.20
N ARG A 70 -8.06 -3.44 -2.51
CA ARG A 70 -9.03 -2.51 -3.08
C ARG A 70 -10.41 -3.18 -3.08
N SER A 71 -11.32 -2.69 -2.24
CA SER A 71 -12.71 -3.12 -2.22
C SER A 71 -13.51 -2.27 -3.20
N SER A 72 -13.77 -2.84 -4.37
CA SER A 72 -14.67 -2.26 -5.37
C SER A 72 -16.07 -2.84 -5.18
N ASN A 73 -16.85 -2.36 -4.20
CA ASN A 73 -18.28 -2.67 -4.15
C ASN A 73 -19.08 -1.71 -3.26
N ILE A 74 -19.90 -0.88 -3.90
CA ILE A 74 -21.32 -0.77 -3.53
C ILE A 74 -22.12 -0.77 -4.84
N ARG A 75 -22.89 -1.85 -5.09
CA ARG A 75 -23.94 -1.86 -6.13
C ARG A 75 -24.76 -0.58 -5.96
N ASN A 76 -24.81 0.26 -7.00
CA ASN A 76 -25.54 1.53 -7.02
C ASN A 76 -24.96 2.67 -6.18
N THR A 77 -23.65 2.70 -5.89
CA THR A 77 -23.00 3.93 -5.38
C THR A 77 -21.76 4.24 -6.19
N ALA A 78 -21.87 5.21 -7.09
CA ALA A 78 -20.72 5.77 -7.77
C ALA A 78 -19.84 6.49 -6.73
N GLY A 79 -18.56 6.12 -6.65
CA GLY A 79 -17.52 7.05 -6.17
C GLY A 79 -16.88 6.80 -4.80
N TYR A 80 -17.11 5.67 -4.12
CA TYR A 80 -16.36 5.34 -2.91
C TYR A 80 -15.59 4.03 -3.06
N GLU A 81 -14.43 4.10 -3.71
CA GLU A 81 -13.43 3.04 -3.53
C GLU A 81 -12.98 3.04 -2.08
N ARG A 82 -13.05 1.88 -1.43
CA ARG A 82 -12.58 1.69 -0.05
C ARG A 82 -11.44 0.69 -0.07
N TYR A 83 -10.43 0.92 0.75
CA TYR A 83 -9.39 -0.05 1.01
C TYR A 83 -9.67 -0.76 2.33
N VAL A 84 -9.42 -2.05 2.35
CA VAL A 84 -9.51 -2.85 3.58
C VAL A 84 -8.16 -3.47 3.87
N LYS A 85 -7.74 -3.39 5.14
CA LYS A 85 -6.51 -4.03 5.61
C LYS A 85 -6.82 -5.31 6.37
N ALA A 86 -5.94 -6.30 6.23
CA ALA A 86 -5.90 -7.49 7.07
C ALA A 86 -4.46 -7.73 7.51
N LEU A 87 -4.28 -8.08 8.79
CA LEU A 87 -2.99 -8.48 9.33
C LEU A 87 -2.89 -10.01 9.27
N TRP A 88 -1.80 -10.48 8.69
CA TRP A 88 -1.40 -11.88 8.69
C TRP A 88 -0.19 -11.98 9.58
N ASP A 89 -0.34 -12.70 10.69
CA ASP A 89 0.79 -13.09 11.50
C ASP A 89 1.46 -14.27 10.81
N VAL A 90 2.74 -14.11 10.47
CA VAL A 90 3.49 -15.17 9.82
C VAL A 90 4.48 -15.64 10.86
N GLU A 91 4.22 -16.83 11.41
CA GLU A 91 5.07 -17.47 12.43
C GLU A 91 6.49 -17.84 11.91
N GLU A 92 6.89 -17.36 10.73
CA GLU A 92 8.12 -17.80 10.08
C GLU A 92 9.09 -16.67 9.68
N LEU A 93 10.32 -16.95 10.16
CA LEU A 93 11.63 -16.46 9.78
C LEU A 93 12.08 -15.16 10.49
N GLN A 94 13.24 -15.30 11.14
CA GLN A 94 14.14 -14.26 11.62
C GLN A 94 14.53 -13.33 10.45
N TYR A 95 13.62 -12.46 10.05
CA TYR A 95 13.91 -11.38 9.13
C TYR A 95 14.43 -10.19 9.92
N ASP A 96 15.40 -9.50 9.34
CA ASP A 96 15.90 -8.23 9.89
C ASP A 96 14.71 -7.29 10.11
N GLU A 97 14.53 -6.88 11.36
CA GLU A 97 13.42 -6.05 11.84
C GLU A 97 13.30 -4.71 11.11
N ARG A 98 14.36 -4.26 10.43
CA ARG A 98 14.43 -2.97 9.74
C ARG A 98 14.05 -3.04 8.27
N ILE A 99 13.99 -4.23 7.68
CA ILE A 99 13.75 -4.37 6.24
C ILE A 99 12.24 -4.36 5.97
N VAL A 100 11.80 -3.35 5.22
CA VAL A 100 10.44 -3.28 4.67
C VAL A 100 10.45 -3.90 3.28
N THR A 101 9.53 -4.82 3.02
CA THR A 101 9.32 -5.39 1.68
C THR A 101 7.86 -5.30 1.29
N TYR A 102 7.57 -5.21 -0.01
CA TYR A 102 6.19 -5.28 -0.51
C TYR A 102 6.09 -6.06 -1.80
N LYS A 103 4.89 -6.51 -2.12
CA LYS A 103 4.54 -7.05 -3.45
C LYS A 103 3.13 -6.63 -3.82
N CYS A 104 2.89 -6.49 -5.12
CA CYS A 104 1.61 -6.10 -5.67
C CYS A 104 0.98 -7.26 -6.44
N PHE A 105 -0.34 -7.28 -6.47
CA PHE A 105 -1.15 -8.18 -7.29
C PHE A 105 -1.93 -7.35 -8.31
N ILE A 106 -1.79 -7.70 -9.58
CA ILE A 106 -2.58 -7.13 -10.69
C ILE A 106 -3.47 -8.26 -11.23
N ASP A 107 -2.86 -9.21 -11.95
CA ASP A 107 -3.43 -10.50 -12.36
C ASP A 107 -2.65 -11.68 -11.75
N GLU A 108 -1.38 -11.44 -11.44
CA GLU A 108 -0.49 -12.34 -10.71
C GLU A 108 0.30 -11.56 -9.65
N TRP A 109 0.93 -12.29 -8.73
CA TRP A 109 1.82 -11.68 -7.76
C TRP A 109 3.13 -11.27 -8.42
N LEU A 110 3.42 -9.97 -8.41
CA LEU A 110 4.73 -9.47 -8.77
C LEU A 110 5.78 -9.87 -7.71
N PRO A 111 7.07 -9.95 -8.08
CA PRO A 111 8.14 -10.25 -7.14
C PRO A 111 8.19 -9.26 -5.98
N TRP A 112 8.63 -9.74 -4.81
CA TRP A 112 8.88 -8.89 -3.64
C TRP A 112 9.92 -7.82 -3.96
N GLN A 113 9.55 -6.57 -3.71
CA GLN A 113 10.42 -5.41 -3.72
C GLN A 113 10.94 -5.14 -2.31
N THR A 114 12.20 -4.72 -2.21
CA THR A 114 12.84 -4.38 -0.94
C THR A 114 13.08 -2.89 -0.84
N ILE A 115 12.61 -2.29 0.23
CA ILE A 115 12.84 -0.89 0.55
C ILE A 115 14.08 -0.82 1.41
N ARG A 116 15.19 -0.39 0.80
CA ARG A 116 16.41 -0.04 1.52
C ARG A 116 16.22 1.35 2.11
N THR A 117 16.08 1.41 3.43
CA THR A 117 16.15 2.64 4.24
C THR A 117 17.58 3.17 4.30
#